data_AF-A0A8K0FXU6-F1
#
_entry.id   AF-A0A8K0FXU6-F1
#
_cell.length_a   1.000
_cell.length_b   1.000
_cell.length_c   1.000
_cell.angle_alpha   90.00
_cell.angle_beta   90.00
_cell.angle_gamma   90.00
#
_symmetry.space_group_name_H-M   'P 1'
#
loop_
_entity.id
_entity.type
_entity.pdbx_description
1 polymer ?
#
loop_
_entity_poly.entity_id
_entity_poly.type
_entity_poly.pdbx_seq_one_letter_code
_entity_poly.pdbx_strand_id
1 'polypeptide(L)'
;MEEMKEKFNSNIELLLAKKEALKKAEDDLHTNFQDNDPQCPEQVIDDRDDNSDTIIQATSSENNNQKEIKVKRKNAHENLKIQGAKMLKFSDIKFSTIHVADTVRIRVPDVDRGRGDLRSILGTILETQDGVS
;
A
#
# COMPACT_ATOMS: atom_id res chain seq x y z
N MET A 1 -30.58 37.25 16.37
CA MET A 1 -29.38 36.97 17.20
C MET A 1 -29.30 35.47 17.52
N GLU A 2 -30.39 34.84 17.94
CA GLU A 2 -30.46 33.38 18.19
C GLU A 2 -30.07 32.49 17.00
N GLU A 3 -30.60 32.72 15.78
CA GLU A 3 -30.26 31.87 14.62
C GLU A 3 -28.77 31.86 14.27
N MET A 4 -28.09 32.98 14.52
CA MET A 4 -26.66 33.12 14.25
C MET A 4 -25.83 32.32 15.27
N LYS A 5 -26.28 32.29 16.54
CA LYS A 5 -25.68 31.46 17.58
C LYS A 5 -25.91 29.97 17.30
N GLU A 6 -27.08 29.61 16.81
CA GLU A 6 -27.43 28.22 16.49
C GLU A 6 -26.59 27.67 15.35
N LYS A 7 -26.43 28.45 14.26
CA LYS A 7 -25.53 28.11 13.15
C LYS A 7 -24.07 28.00 13.58
N PHE A 8 -23.64 28.88 14.49
CA PHE A 8 -22.28 28.82 15.04
C PHE A 8 -22.05 27.54 15.84
N ASN A 9 -22.99 27.16 16.70
CA ASN A 9 -22.91 25.94 17.50
C ASN A 9 -22.94 24.68 16.61
N SER A 10 -23.81 24.63 15.61
CA SER A 10 -23.86 23.51 14.65
C SER A 10 -22.56 23.34 13.88
N ASN A 11 -21.92 24.45 13.47
CA ASN A 11 -20.62 24.41 12.80
C ASN A 11 -19.50 23.89 13.71
N ILE A 12 -19.57 24.19 15.01
CA ILE A 12 -18.62 23.67 16.00
C ILE A 12 -18.77 22.15 16.15
N GLU A 13 -20.00 21.66 16.27
CA GLU A 13 -20.28 20.22 16.37
C GLU A 13 -19.79 19.47 15.13
N LEU A 14 -20.03 20.01 13.94
CA LEU A 14 -19.54 19.44 12.68
C LEU A 14 -18.00 19.40 12.64
N LEU A 15 -17.33 20.45 13.14
CA LEU A 15 -15.88 20.50 13.19
C LEU A 15 -15.31 19.46 14.17
N LEU A 16 -15.96 19.25 15.31
CA LEU A 16 -15.58 18.25 16.31
C LEU A 16 -15.72 16.83 15.74
N ALA A 17 -16.86 16.52 15.11
CA ALA A 17 -17.08 15.23 14.47
C ALA A 17 -16.04 14.96 13.36
N LYS A 18 -15.69 15.98 12.58
CA LYS A 18 -14.66 15.87 11.54
C LYS A 18 -13.26 15.64 12.12
N LYS A 19 -12.93 16.26 13.26
CA LYS A 19 -11.67 16.01 13.98
C LYS A 19 -11.59 14.61 14.56
N GLU A 20 -12.68 14.09 15.12
CA GLU A 20 -12.73 12.73 15.66
C GLU A 20 -12.58 11.67 14.56
N ALA A 21 -13.25 11.87 13.41
CA ALA A 21 -13.10 10.99 12.25
C ALA A 21 -11.67 10.98 11.69
N LEU A 22 -11.01 12.15 11.69
CA LEU A 22 -9.63 12.29 11.21
C LEU A 22 -8.64 11.61 12.16
N LYS A 23 -8.84 11.77 13.48
CA LYS A 23 -8.05 11.06 14.51
C LYS A 23 -8.21 9.54 14.39
N LYS A 24 -9.44 9.05 14.15
CA LYS A 24 -9.70 7.61 13.93
C LYS A 24 -8.96 7.08 12.70
N ALA A 25 -8.92 7.85 11.61
CA ALA A 25 -8.18 7.47 10.40
C ALA A 25 -6.65 7.46 10.62
N GLU A 26 -6.12 8.33 11.48
CA GLU A 26 -4.71 8.36 11.87
C GLU A 26 -4.33 7.15 12.76
N ASP A 27 -5.19 6.77 13.71
CA ASP A 27 -4.98 5.60 14.57
C ASP A 27 -5.01 4.28 13.75
N ASP A 28 -5.89 4.18 12.74
CA ASP A 28 -5.91 3.08 11.77
C ASP A 28 -4.62 3.03 10.91
N LEU A 29 -3.92 4.15 10.76
CA LEU A 29 -2.61 4.21 10.09
C LEU A 29 -1.49 3.74 11.04
N HIS A 30 -1.56 4.07 12.33
CA HIS A 30 -0.48 3.81 13.30
C HIS A 30 -0.37 2.34 13.74
N THR A 31 -1.43 1.55 13.57
CA THR A 31 -1.43 0.08 13.80
C THR A 31 -0.71 -0.72 12.72
N ASN A 32 -0.32 -0.10 11.60
CA ASN A 32 0.42 -0.78 10.51
C ASN A 32 1.95 -0.65 10.60
N PHE A 33 2.48 0.01 11.63
CA PHE A 33 3.93 0.08 11.92
C PHE A 33 4.34 -0.61 13.23
N GLN A 34 3.41 -1.29 13.92
CA GLN A 34 3.85 -2.33 14.82
C GLN A 34 4.32 -3.49 13.94
N ASP A 35 5.58 -3.85 14.09
CA ASP A 35 6.25 -5.05 13.57
C ASP A 35 5.54 -6.34 14.06
N ASN A 36 4.26 -6.48 13.76
CA ASN A 36 3.67 -7.78 13.54
C ASN A 36 3.96 -8.13 12.09
N ASP A 37 5.25 -8.16 11.75
CA ASP A 37 5.72 -9.10 10.76
C ASP A 37 5.16 -10.44 11.26
N PRO A 38 4.18 -11.05 10.58
CA PRO A 38 3.81 -12.40 10.95
C PRO A 38 5.09 -13.17 10.70
N GLN A 39 5.83 -13.46 11.78
CA GLN A 39 7.11 -14.15 11.72
C GLN A 39 6.92 -15.29 10.75
N CYS A 40 7.49 -15.13 9.56
CA CYS A 40 7.67 -16.26 8.68
C CYS A 40 8.51 -17.19 9.54
N PRO A 41 8.01 -18.36 9.97
CA PRO A 41 8.94 -19.33 10.53
C PRO A 41 10.02 -19.46 9.48
N GLU A 42 11.25 -19.12 9.86
CA GLU A 42 12.44 -19.22 9.04
C GLU A 42 12.58 -20.72 8.70
N GLN A 43 11.88 -21.13 7.64
CA GLN A 43 11.93 -22.50 7.15
C GLN A 43 13.18 -22.55 6.30
N VAL A 44 14.23 -23.10 6.90
CA VAL A 44 15.44 -23.57 6.23
C VAL A 44 15.00 -24.24 4.93
N ILE A 45 15.30 -23.61 3.80
CA ILE A 45 15.02 -24.19 2.48
C ILE A 45 16.11 -25.22 2.26
N ASP A 46 15.81 -26.48 2.56
CA ASP A 46 16.66 -27.60 2.14
C ASP A 46 16.38 -27.85 0.65
N ASP A 47 17.30 -27.41 -0.21
CA ASP A 47 17.26 -27.53 -1.69
C ASP A 47 17.45 -28.98 -2.19
N ARG A 48 16.91 -29.99 -1.51
CA ARG A 48 17.00 -31.40 -1.98
C ARG A 48 15.87 -31.74 -2.94
N ASP A 49 16.20 -31.59 -4.21
CA ASP A 49 15.44 -32.04 -5.37
C ASP A 49 15.61 -33.56 -5.54
N ASP A 50 14.74 -34.37 -4.91
CA ASP A 50 14.67 -35.82 -5.17
C ASP A 50 13.34 -36.16 -5.84
N ASN A 51 13.43 -36.23 -7.17
CA ASN A 51 12.47 -36.83 -8.08
C ASN A 51 12.12 -38.26 -7.66
N SER A 52 10.86 -38.51 -7.27
CA SER A 52 10.30 -39.85 -7.27
C SER A 52 8.81 -39.82 -7.61
N ASP A 53 8.54 -40.06 -8.89
CA ASP A 53 7.22 -40.44 -9.38
C ASP A 53 6.78 -41.73 -8.70
N THR A 54 5.80 -41.66 -7.79
CA THR A 54 5.03 -42.84 -7.37
C THR A 54 3.56 -42.46 -7.24
N ILE A 55 2.77 -42.97 -8.19
CA ILE A 55 1.30 -42.95 -8.18
C ILE A 55 0.81 -43.71 -6.95
N ILE A 56 0.18 -43.02 -6.00
CA ILE A 56 -0.55 -43.65 -4.89
C ILE A 56 -2.02 -43.23 -4.98
N GLN A 57 -2.86 -44.28 -5.04
CA GLN A 57 -4.31 -44.27 -5.15
C GLN A 57 -4.99 -43.29 -4.19
N ALA A 58 -5.94 -42.51 -4.72
CA ALA A 58 -6.80 -41.61 -3.97
C ALA A 58 -7.71 -42.39 -3.02
N THR A 59 -7.25 -42.57 -1.79
CA THR A 59 -8.12 -42.81 -0.63
C THR A 59 -8.54 -41.45 -0.06
N SER A 60 -9.81 -41.32 0.30
CA SER A 60 -10.52 -40.07 0.65
C SER A 60 -10.11 -39.42 1.98
N SER A 61 -8.82 -39.41 2.32
CA SER A 61 -8.30 -38.70 3.49
C SER A 61 -7.25 -37.70 3.02
N GLU A 62 -7.62 -36.43 2.91
CA GLU A 62 -6.67 -35.35 2.64
C GLU A 62 -5.58 -35.37 3.71
N ASN A 63 -4.36 -35.75 3.31
CA ASN A 63 -3.18 -35.76 4.17
C ASN A 63 -2.99 -34.35 4.78
N ASN A 64 -2.67 -34.27 6.08
CA ASN A 64 -2.57 -33.00 6.82
C ASN A 64 -1.65 -31.97 6.11
N ASN A 65 -0.59 -32.44 5.46
CA ASN A 65 0.33 -31.62 4.67
C ASN A 65 -0.38 -30.90 3.50
N GLN A 66 -1.31 -31.57 2.80
CA GLN A 66 -2.07 -30.93 1.72
C GLN A 66 -3.01 -29.84 2.24
N LYS A 67 -3.60 -30.02 3.42
CA LYS A 67 -4.46 -29.00 4.04
C LYS A 67 -3.64 -27.77 4.43
N GLU A 68 -2.48 -27.97 5.03
CA GLU A 68 -1.58 -26.87 5.41
C GLU A 68 -1.09 -26.10 4.17
N ILE A 69 -0.72 -26.80 3.09
CA ILE A 69 -0.35 -26.17 1.82
C ILE A 69 -1.51 -25.34 1.25
N LYS A 70 -2.73 -25.86 1.24
CA LYS A 70 -3.92 -25.12 0.77
C LYS A 70 -4.15 -23.85 1.59
N VAL A 71 -4.02 -23.93 2.92
CA VAL A 71 -4.16 -22.78 3.82
C VAL A 71 -3.07 -21.74 3.54
N LYS A 72 -1.80 -22.15 3.47
CA LYS A 72 -0.68 -21.25 3.15
C LYS A 72 -0.87 -20.54 1.80
N ARG A 73 -1.29 -21.27 0.76
CA ARG A 73 -1.58 -20.70 -0.57
C ARG A 73 -2.72 -19.69 -0.52
N LYS A 74 -3.82 -20.01 0.19
CA LYS A 74 -4.95 -19.09 0.36
C LYS A 74 -4.51 -17.81 1.07
N ASN A 75 -3.75 -17.93 2.15
CA ASN A 75 -3.26 -16.77 2.90
C ASN A 75 -2.29 -15.93 2.05
N ALA A 76 -1.38 -16.56 1.31
CA ALA A 76 -0.49 -15.85 0.39
C ALA A 76 -1.28 -15.05 -0.66
N HIS A 77 -2.32 -15.64 -1.25
CA HIS A 77 -3.18 -14.95 -2.22
C HIS A 77 -3.89 -13.73 -1.63
N GLU A 78 -4.48 -13.86 -0.45
CA GLU A 78 -5.13 -12.74 0.24
C GLU A 78 -4.12 -11.64 0.60
N ASN A 79 -2.94 -12.03 1.08
CA ASN A 79 -1.88 -11.08 1.42
C ASN A 79 -1.37 -10.31 0.19
N LEU A 80 -1.21 -10.98 -0.96
CA LEU A 80 -0.82 -10.32 -2.21
C LEU A 80 -1.87 -9.31 -2.67
N LYS A 81 -3.17 -9.63 -2.56
CA LYS A 81 -4.25 -8.68 -2.86
C LYS A 81 -4.19 -7.46 -1.94
N ILE A 82 -3.99 -7.68 -0.64
CA ILE A 82 -3.86 -6.59 0.34
C ILE A 82 -2.65 -5.73 0.00
N GLN A 83 -1.51 -6.32 -0.35
CA GLN A 83 -0.32 -5.59 -0.76
C GLN A 83 -0.57 -4.75 -2.01
N GLY A 84 -1.21 -5.32 -3.05
CA GLY A 84 -1.58 -4.57 -4.25
C GLY A 84 -2.48 -3.37 -3.94
N ALA A 85 -3.48 -3.55 -3.07
CA ALA A 85 -4.35 -2.46 -2.63
C ALA A 85 -3.59 -1.38 -1.83
N LYS A 86 -2.63 -1.79 -0.98
CA LYS A 86 -1.76 -0.87 -0.24
C LYS A 86 -0.85 -0.08 -1.20
N MET A 87 -0.27 -0.75 -2.19
CA MET A 87 0.58 -0.12 -3.20
C MET A 87 -0.19 0.94 -3.99
N LEU A 88 -1.41 0.65 -4.43
CA LEU A 88 -2.25 1.58 -5.18
C LEU A 88 -2.62 2.81 -4.34
N LYS A 89 -3.12 2.60 -3.11
CA LYS A 89 -3.43 3.71 -2.20
C LYS A 89 -2.21 4.57 -1.92
N PHE A 90 -1.05 3.94 -1.73
CA PHE A 90 0.20 4.65 -1.49
C PHE A 90 0.66 5.45 -2.72
N SER A 91 0.54 4.88 -3.93
CA SER A 91 0.86 5.62 -5.16
C SER A 91 -0.04 6.82 -5.33
N ASP A 92 -1.34 6.70 -5.07
CA ASP A 92 -2.30 7.80 -5.22
C ASP A 92 -2.02 8.94 -4.23
N ILE A 93 -1.64 8.61 -2.99
CA ILE A 93 -1.25 9.61 -1.98
C ILE A 93 0.08 10.27 -2.35
N LYS A 94 1.07 9.48 -2.78
CA LYS A 94 2.42 9.97 -3.06
C LYS A 94 2.48 10.82 -4.33
N PHE A 95 1.66 10.46 -5.33
CA PHE A 95 1.57 11.14 -6.61
C PHE A 95 0.18 11.73 -6.74
N SER A 96 -0.05 12.84 -6.02
CA SER A 96 -1.29 13.61 -6.13
C SER A 96 -1.52 14.07 -7.57
N THR A 97 -2.79 14.26 -7.94
CA THR A 97 -3.17 14.84 -9.24
C THR A 97 -2.41 16.14 -9.47
N ILE A 98 -1.80 16.23 -10.66
CA ILE A 98 -0.94 17.32 -11.07
C ILE A 98 -1.73 18.24 -12.00
N HIS A 99 -1.60 19.56 -11.83
CA HIS A 99 -2.29 20.55 -12.65
C HIS A 99 -1.32 21.33 -13.54
N VAL A 100 -1.84 21.83 -14.66
CA VAL A 100 -1.13 22.83 -15.47
C VAL A 100 -0.82 24.06 -14.60
N ALA A 101 0.37 24.62 -14.80
CA ALA A 101 0.99 25.69 -14.02
C ALA A 101 1.54 25.30 -12.63
N ASP A 102 1.40 24.05 -12.17
CA ASP A 102 2.08 23.60 -10.96
C ASP A 102 3.60 23.61 -11.14
N THR A 103 4.33 23.99 -10.08
CA THR A 103 5.80 23.89 -10.04
C THR A 103 6.22 22.55 -9.46
N VAL A 104 6.98 21.79 -10.22
CA VAL A 104 7.45 20.45 -9.86
C VAL A 104 8.97 20.38 -9.78
N ARG A 105 9.45 19.47 -8.92
CA ARG A 105 10.88 19.16 -8.77
C ARG A 105 11.18 17.81 -9.41
N ILE A 106 11.95 17.82 -10.49
CA ILE A 106 12.34 16.62 -11.24
C ILE A 106 13.74 16.21 -10.80
N ARG A 107 13.91 14.99 -10.29
CA ARG A 107 15.23 14.46 -9.90
C ARG A 107 16.00 14.00 -11.15
N VAL A 108 17.27 14.39 -11.24
CA VAL A 108 18.18 13.88 -12.27
C VAL A 108 18.75 12.53 -11.78
N PRO A 109 18.64 11.45 -12.57
CA PRO A 109 19.22 10.15 -12.22
C PRO A 109 20.74 10.24 -12.00
N ASP A 110 21.28 9.39 -11.12
CA ASP A 110 22.70 9.45 -10.79
C ASP A 110 23.61 9.10 -11.99
N VAL A 111 23.10 8.30 -12.95
CA VAL A 111 23.81 7.92 -14.18
C VAL A 111 23.98 9.08 -15.17
N ASP A 112 22.99 9.98 -15.23
CA ASP A 112 23.01 11.15 -16.10
C ASP A 112 23.70 12.34 -15.43
N ARG A 113 23.98 12.23 -14.12
CA ARG A 113 24.51 13.31 -13.31
C ARG A 113 26.03 13.25 -13.22
N GLY A 114 26.70 14.29 -13.72
CA GLY A 114 28.12 14.51 -13.52
C GLY A 114 28.48 14.79 -12.05
N ARG A 115 29.77 14.66 -11.72
CA ARG A 115 30.26 15.06 -10.38
C ARG A 115 30.14 16.58 -10.24
N GLY A 116 29.24 17.03 -9.36
CA GLY A 116 29.00 18.44 -9.09
C GLY A 116 27.71 19.00 -9.69
N ASP A 117 27.02 18.22 -10.53
CA ASP A 117 25.76 18.66 -11.13
C ASP A 117 24.61 18.74 -10.11
N LEU A 118 23.62 19.58 -10.42
CA LEU A 118 22.42 19.73 -9.62
C LEU A 118 21.67 18.39 -9.54
N ARG A 119 21.15 18.07 -8.35
CA ARG A 119 20.39 16.83 -8.13
C ARG A 119 18.98 16.87 -8.70
N SER A 120 18.47 18.06 -9.02
CA SER A 120 17.10 18.25 -9.49
C SER A 120 16.92 19.56 -10.24
N ILE A 121 15.93 19.56 -11.13
CA ILE A 121 15.47 20.70 -11.91
C ILE A 121 14.09 21.12 -11.37
N LEU A 122 13.81 22.41 -11.32
CA LEU A 122 12.46 22.94 -11.08
C LEU A 122 11.83 23.29 -12.43
N GLY A 123 10.60 22.85 -12.66
CA GLY A 123 9.87 23.13 -13.88
C GLY A 123 8.40 23.43 -13.60
N THR A 124 7.78 24.16 -14.51
CA THR A 124 6.34 24.44 -14.48
C THR A 124 5.66 23.61 -15.55
N ILE A 125 4.48 23.07 -15.22
CA ILE A 125 3.75 22.18 -16.10
C ILE A 125 2.97 23.00 -17.12
N LEU A 126 3.14 22.69 -18.40
CA LEU A 126 2.47 23.39 -19.50
C LEU A 126 1.24 22.62 -19.99
N GLU A 127 1.30 21.30 -19.96
CA GLU A 127 0.25 20.40 -20.46
C GLU A 127 0.32 19.08 -19.71
N THR A 128 -0.83 18.41 -19.58
CA THR A 128 -0.95 17.07 -18.99
C THR A 128 -1.66 16.15 -19.98
N GLN A 129 -1.10 14.96 -20.21
CA GLN A 129 -1.74 13.92 -21.02
C GLN A 129 -1.95 12.67 -20.17
N ASP A 130 -3.19 12.19 -20.12
CA ASP A 130 -3.50 10.92 -19.47
C ASP A 130 -3.00 9.77 -20.33
N GLY A 131 -2.16 8.91 -19.77
CA GLY A 131 -1.52 7.78 -20.46
C GLY A 131 -2.46 6.60 -20.72
N VAL A 132 -3.68 6.85 -21.18
CA VAL A 132 -4.60 5.79 -21.61
C VAL A 132 -4.34 5.52 -23.09
N SER A 133 -3.59 4.45 -23.37
CA SER A 133 -3.43 3.85 -24.71
C SER A 133 -4.36 2.66 -24.87
#